data_AF-A0A3D2N6P9-F1
#
_entry.id   AF-A0A3D2N6P9-F1
#
_cell.length_a   1.000
_cell.length_b   1.000
_cell.length_c   1.000
_cell.angle_alpha   90.00
_cell.angle_beta   90.00
_cell.angle_gamma   90.00
#
_symmetry.space_group_name_H-M   'P 1'
#
loop_
_entity.id
_entity.type
_entity.pdbx_description
1 polymer ?
#
loop_
_entity_poly.entity_id
_entity_poly.type
_entity_poly.pdbx_seq_one_letter_code
_entity_poly.pdbx_strand_id
1 'polypeptide(L)'
;MNYLILVNKFEPLPAGFADSIKLKEVCGRFFESQTAECLEQMLSAASSDGIGIGVLSGYRSEDYQQMLWEKEVSREMGKGRSYEEAKAFVGKTLALPGCSEHSTGLAADLCTPSADDVEPLFHKTPQGKWLCCHAHEYGFILR
;
A
#
# COMPACT_ATOMS: atom_id res chain seq x y z
N MET A 1 9.03 0.69 -16.84
CA MET A 1 7.89 1.06 -15.98
C MET A 1 7.67 2.57 -16.05
N ASN A 2 6.43 3.05 -15.97
CA ASN A 2 6.15 4.49 -15.76
C ASN A 2 5.90 4.73 -14.27
N TYR A 3 6.84 5.40 -13.60
CA TYR A 3 6.75 5.69 -12.16
C TYR A 3 5.83 6.87 -11.80
N LEU A 4 5.26 7.55 -12.80
CA LEU A 4 4.29 8.63 -12.63
C LEU A 4 2.87 8.22 -13.07
N ILE A 5 2.58 6.91 -13.10
CA ILE A 5 1.24 6.43 -13.38
C ILE A 5 0.26 6.94 -12.30
N LEU A 6 -0.84 7.54 -12.73
CA LEU A 6 -1.94 7.90 -11.85
C LEU A 6 -2.92 6.73 -11.82
N VAL A 7 -3.20 6.21 -10.62
CA VAL A 7 -4.27 5.23 -10.41
C VAL A 7 -5.17 5.71 -9.28
N ASN A 8 -6.47 5.72 -9.51
CA ASN A 8 -7.49 6.00 -8.50
C ASN A 8 -8.87 5.53 -9.00
N LYS A 9 -9.92 5.79 -8.23
CA LYS A 9 -11.30 5.38 -8.58
C LYS A 9 -11.83 5.94 -9.91
N PHE A 10 -11.22 6.98 -10.46
CA PHE A 10 -11.56 7.59 -11.75
C PHE A 10 -10.56 7.23 -12.85
N GLU A 11 -9.41 6.68 -12.50
CA GLU A 11 -8.34 6.27 -13.41
C GLU A 11 -7.88 4.86 -13.01
N PRO A 12 -8.60 3.81 -13.42
CA PRO A 12 -8.20 2.43 -13.15
C PRO A 12 -6.93 2.06 -13.90
N LEU A 13 -6.24 1.01 -13.44
CA LEU A 13 -5.10 0.47 -14.17
C LEU A 13 -5.52 -0.07 -15.55
N PRO A 14 -4.67 0.09 -16.58
CA PRO A 14 -4.91 -0.54 -17.87
C PRO A 14 -5.01 -2.07 -17.73
N ALA A 15 -5.87 -2.68 -18.56
CA ALA A 15 -5.94 -4.14 -18.64
C ALA A 15 -4.56 -4.75 -18.99
N GLY A 16 -4.19 -5.83 -18.31
CA GLY A 16 -2.88 -6.49 -18.49
C GLY A 16 -1.71 -5.76 -17.84
N PHE A 17 -1.93 -4.70 -17.04
CA PHE A 17 -0.83 -3.99 -16.37
C PHE A 17 0.04 -4.94 -15.52
N ALA A 18 -0.57 -5.90 -14.83
CA ALA A 18 0.13 -6.88 -13.99
C ALA A 18 1.21 -7.67 -14.75
N ASP A 19 0.99 -7.96 -16.04
CA ASP A 19 1.95 -8.71 -16.88
C ASP A 19 3.22 -7.91 -17.18
N SER A 20 3.17 -6.58 -16.98
CA SER A 20 4.29 -5.68 -17.21
C SER A 20 5.19 -5.49 -15.98
N ILE A 21 4.82 -6.05 -14.82
CA ILE A 21 5.52 -5.85 -13.56
C ILE A 21 6.48 -7.01 -13.31
N LYS A 22 7.75 -6.69 -13.08
CA LYS A 22 8.70 -7.63 -12.49
C LYS A 22 8.71 -7.45 -10.98
N LEU A 23 8.34 -8.48 -10.24
CA LEU A 23 8.27 -8.43 -8.78
C LEU A 23 9.56 -8.90 -8.11
N LYS A 24 9.93 -8.23 -7.01
CA LYS A 24 11.00 -8.62 -6.08
C LYS A 24 10.46 -8.58 -4.65
N GLU A 25 10.87 -9.53 -3.83
CA GLU A 25 10.46 -9.62 -2.43
C GLU A 25 11.33 -8.73 -1.53
N VAL A 26 10.69 -7.99 -0.62
CA VAL A 26 11.30 -7.21 0.47
C VAL A 26 10.46 -7.46 1.73
N CYS A 27 11.10 -7.93 2.81
CA CYS A 27 10.43 -8.17 4.10
C CYS A 27 9.15 -9.03 4.01
N GLY A 28 9.12 -10.06 3.15
CA GLY A 28 7.94 -10.92 3.01
C GLY A 28 6.81 -10.34 2.15
N ARG A 29 7.05 -9.24 1.42
CA ARG A 29 6.09 -8.58 0.54
C ARG A 29 6.73 -8.33 -0.83
N PHE A 30 5.92 -8.39 -1.88
CA PHE A 30 6.40 -8.17 -3.25
C PHE A 30 6.25 -6.71 -3.66
N PHE A 31 7.19 -6.17 -4.43
CA PHE A 31 7.16 -4.84 -5.02
C PHE A 31 7.69 -4.90 -6.45
N GLU A 32 7.42 -3.88 -7.26
CA GLU A 32 8.13 -3.71 -8.53
C GLU A 32 9.64 -3.69 -8.25
N SER A 33 10.43 -4.32 -9.12
CA SER A 33 11.85 -4.62 -8.88
C SER A 33 12.69 -3.39 -8.51
N GLN A 34 12.50 -2.25 -9.17
CA GLN A 34 13.24 -1.03 -8.84
C GLN A 34 12.68 -0.38 -7.56
N THR A 35 11.36 -0.38 -7.37
CA THR A 35 10.74 0.05 -6.11
C THR A 35 11.25 -0.76 -4.91
N ALA A 36 11.45 -2.07 -5.06
CA ALA A 36 12.02 -2.93 -4.04
C ALA A 36 13.43 -2.49 -3.63
N GLU A 37 14.30 -2.17 -4.61
CA GLU A 37 15.65 -1.67 -4.34
C GLU A 37 15.64 -0.32 -3.62
N CYS A 38 14.78 0.60 -4.04
CA CYS A 38 14.58 1.88 -3.36
C CYS A 38 14.05 1.70 -1.93
N LEU A 39 13.12 0.77 -1.72
CA LEU A 39 12.56 0.47 -0.40
C LEU A 39 13.64 -0.13 0.52
N GLU A 40 14.44 -1.07 0.04
CA GLU A 40 15.57 -1.64 0.80
C GLU A 40 16.56 -0.56 1.26
N GLN A 41 16.88 0.39 0.37
CA GLN A 41 17.75 1.53 0.71
C GLN A 41 17.12 2.43 1.78
N MET A 42 15.83 2.77 1.62
CA MET A 42 15.10 3.60 2.58
C MET A 42 15.04 2.94 3.97
N LEU A 43 14.72 1.65 4.04
CA LEU A 43 14.65 0.89 5.29
C LEU A 43 16.03 0.75 5.95
N SER A 44 17.09 0.53 5.16
CA SER A 44 18.47 0.48 5.66
C SER A 44 18.94 1.83 6.22
N ALA A 45 18.57 2.94 5.58
CA ALA A 45 18.89 4.27 6.06
C ALA A 45 18.16 4.58 7.38
N ALA A 46 16.86 4.32 7.45
CA ALA A 46 16.10 4.45 8.68
C ALA A 46 16.72 3.62 9.82
N SER A 47 17.09 2.36 9.55
CA SER A 47 17.74 1.51 10.53
C SER A 47 19.08 2.06 11.00
N SER A 48 19.85 2.71 10.11
CA SER A 48 21.15 3.32 10.46
C SER A 48 20.98 4.53 11.39
N ASP A 49 19.84 5.21 11.29
CA ASP A 49 19.42 6.29 12.20
C ASP A 49 18.74 5.75 13.49
N GLY A 50 18.73 4.42 13.70
CA GLY A 50 18.10 3.77 14.85
C GLY A 50 16.57 3.67 14.76
N ILE A 51 16.00 3.86 13.56
CA ILE A 51 14.56 3.80 13.30
C ILE A 51 14.21 2.49 12.58
N GLY A 52 13.66 1.53 13.32
CA GLY A 52 13.11 0.31 12.72
C GLY A 52 11.72 0.55 12.13
N ILE A 53 11.54 0.27 10.83
CA ILE A 53 10.27 0.40 10.10
C ILE A 53 9.83 -0.98 9.61
N GLY A 54 8.59 -1.36 9.88
CA GLY A 54 7.95 -2.58 9.38
C GLY A 54 7.26 -2.36 8.04
N VAL A 55 7.10 -3.43 7.27
CA VAL A 55 6.36 -3.45 5.99
C VAL A 55 5.11 -4.30 6.15
N LEU A 56 3.95 -3.66 6.20
CA LEU A 56 2.67 -4.31 6.40
C LEU A 56 2.18 -4.96 5.11
N SER A 57 2.26 -4.23 4.00
CA SER A 57 1.76 -4.69 2.70
C SER A 57 2.53 -4.09 1.51
N GLY A 58 2.50 -4.80 0.38
CA GLY A 58 3.10 -4.39 -0.89
C GLY A 58 2.15 -4.68 -2.04
N TYR A 59 2.65 -5.29 -3.12
CA TYR A 59 1.87 -5.66 -4.30
C TYR A 59 0.62 -6.47 -3.96
N ARG A 60 -0.51 -6.11 -4.59
CA ARG A 60 -1.80 -6.82 -4.52
C ARG A 60 -2.31 -7.09 -5.92
N SER A 61 -2.53 -8.37 -6.25
CA SER A 61 -3.21 -8.73 -7.49
C SER A 61 -4.65 -8.21 -7.50
N GLU A 62 -5.23 -8.05 -8.68
CA GLU A 62 -6.62 -7.64 -8.84
C GLU A 62 -7.58 -8.62 -8.15
N ASP A 63 -7.37 -9.93 -8.32
CA ASP A 63 -8.17 -10.97 -7.65
C ASP A 63 -8.11 -10.85 -6.12
N TYR A 64 -6.92 -10.57 -5.58
CA TYR A 64 -6.77 -10.38 -4.14
C TYR A 64 -7.48 -9.10 -3.67
N GLN A 65 -7.39 -8.01 -4.44
CA GLN A 65 -8.10 -6.76 -4.16
C GLN A 65 -9.62 -6.95 -4.24
N GLN A 66 -10.13 -7.75 -5.20
CA GLN A 66 -11.54 -8.12 -5.33
C GLN A 66 -12.01 -8.90 -4.10
N MET A 67 -11.26 -9.94 -3.70
CA MET A 67 -11.58 -10.73 -2.51
C MET A 67 -11.63 -9.86 -1.25
N LEU A 68 -10.64 -8.98 -1.06
CA LEU A 68 -10.63 -8.04 0.07
C LEU A 68 -11.85 -7.11 0.03
N TRP A 69 -12.16 -6.54 -1.15
CA TRP A 69 -13.30 -5.66 -1.31
C TRP A 69 -14.62 -6.34 -0.93
N GLU A 70 -14.87 -7.54 -1.47
CA GLU A 70 -16.08 -8.31 -1.18
C GLU A 70 -16.19 -8.71 0.28
N LYS A 71 -15.08 -9.15 0.88
CA LYS A 71 -15.00 -9.51 2.30
C LYS A 71 -15.38 -8.32 3.18
N GLU A 72 -14.82 -7.15 2.91
CA GLU A 72 -15.04 -5.94 3.71
C GLU A 72 -16.47 -5.41 3.52
N VAL A 73 -17.00 -5.41 2.30
CA VAL A 73 -18.40 -5.02 2.03
C VAL A 73 -19.36 -5.96 2.76
N SER A 74 -19.14 -7.28 2.67
CA SER A 74 -19.96 -8.28 3.36
C SER A 74 -19.93 -8.09 4.88
N ARG A 75 -18.75 -7.79 5.44
CA ARG A 75 -18.59 -7.50 6.86
C ARG A 75 -19.39 -6.27 7.29
N GLU A 76 -19.38 -5.20 6.49
CA GLU A 76 -20.12 -3.99 6.78
C GLU A 76 -21.64 -4.17 6.63
N MET A 77 -22.09 -4.98 5.67
CA MET A 77 -23.50 -5.39 5.58
C MET A 77 -23.93 -6.21 6.80
N GLY A 78 -23.07 -7.09 7.31
CA GLY A 78 -23.30 -7.84 8.55
C GLY A 78 -23.46 -6.94 9.80
N LYS A 79 -23.01 -5.68 9.73
CA LYS A 79 -23.22 -4.65 10.77
C LYS A 79 -24.51 -3.86 10.57
N GLY A 80 -25.38 -4.25 9.62
CA GLY A 80 -26.69 -3.64 9.38
C GLY A 80 -26.71 -2.52 8.34
N ARG A 81 -25.61 -2.27 7.63
CA ARG A 81 -25.58 -1.32 6.50
C ARG A 81 -26.26 -1.93 5.27
N SER A 82 -26.94 -1.12 4.47
CA SER A 82 -27.31 -1.50 3.11
C SER A 82 -26.06 -1.77 2.25
N TYR A 83 -26.23 -2.44 1.12
CA TYR A 83 -25.12 -2.71 0.20
C TYR A 83 -24.42 -1.43 -0.28
N GLU A 84 -25.21 -0.40 -0.61
CA GLU A 84 -24.73 0.91 -1.05
C GLU A 84 -23.93 1.63 0.05
N GLU A 85 -24.44 1.62 1.28
CA GLU A 85 -23.75 2.20 2.44
C GLU A 85 -22.46 1.44 2.77
N ALA A 86 -22.48 0.11 2.69
CA ALA A 86 -21.31 -0.73 2.91
C ALA A 86 -20.21 -0.43 1.89
N LYS A 87 -20.55 -0.36 0.59
CA LYS A 87 -19.61 0.05 -0.46
C LYS A 87 -19.05 1.44 -0.25
N ALA A 88 -19.91 2.41 0.09
CA ALA A 88 -19.49 3.77 0.36
C ALA A 88 -18.59 3.87 1.60
N PHE A 89 -18.80 3.02 2.60
CA PHE A 89 -17.98 2.95 3.80
C PHE A 89 -16.61 2.33 3.50
N VAL A 90 -16.57 1.16 2.87
CA VAL A 90 -15.33 0.44 2.52
C VAL A 90 -14.47 1.25 1.55
N GLY A 91 -15.09 1.93 0.59
CA GLY A 91 -14.41 2.79 -0.39
C GLY A 91 -13.70 4.02 0.20
N LYS A 92 -13.80 4.27 1.52
CA LYS A 92 -13.02 5.30 2.22
C LYS A 92 -11.59 4.88 2.51
N THR A 93 -11.34 3.58 2.65
CA THR A 93 -10.05 3.04 3.11
C THR A 93 -9.48 1.97 2.19
N LEU A 94 -10.33 1.30 1.40
CA LEU A 94 -9.91 0.30 0.43
C LEU A 94 -10.23 0.80 -0.97
N ALA A 95 -9.27 0.74 -1.88
CA ALA A 95 -9.51 1.05 -3.29
C ALA A 95 -10.41 0.00 -3.95
N LEU A 96 -11.17 0.42 -4.97
CA LEU A 96 -11.87 -0.53 -5.83
C LEU A 96 -10.87 -1.47 -6.51
N PRO A 97 -11.27 -2.71 -6.83
CA PRO A 97 -10.50 -3.60 -7.70
C PRO A 97 -10.10 -2.89 -9.00
N GLY A 98 -8.86 -3.08 -9.43
CA GLY A 98 -8.25 -2.36 -10.56
C GLY A 98 -7.86 -0.89 -10.28
N CYS A 99 -8.22 -0.32 -9.13
CA CYS A 99 -8.00 1.10 -8.80
C CYS A 99 -7.00 1.31 -7.64
N SER A 100 -6.26 0.29 -7.25
CA SER A 100 -5.34 0.31 -6.11
C SER A 100 -3.92 0.62 -6.54
N GLU A 101 -3.24 1.55 -5.87
CA GLU A 101 -1.82 1.81 -6.07
C GLU A 101 -0.96 0.57 -5.73
N HIS A 102 -1.38 -0.28 -4.80
CA HIS A 102 -0.70 -1.56 -4.52
C HIS A 102 -0.66 -2.48 -5.74
N SER A 103 -1.65 -2.42 -6.64
CA SER A 103 -1.66 -3.23 -7.87
C SER A 103 -0.62 -2.77 -8.89
N THR A 104 0.04 -1.63 -8.67
CA THR A 104 1.20 -1.22 -9.49
C THR A 104 2.52 -1.85 -9.03
N GLY A 105 2.57 -2.36 -7.80
CA GLY A 105 3.81 -2.75 -7.13
C GLY A 105 4.66 -1.57 -6.63
N LEU A 106 4.18 -0.33 -6.77
CA LEU A 106 4.90 0.90 -6.40
C LEU A 106 4.57 1.43 -4.99
N ALA A 107 3.53 0.87 -4.34
CA ALA A 107 3.05 1.32 -3.03
C ALA A 107 3.39 0.35 -1.92
N ALA A 108 3.70 0.89 -0.73
CA ALA A 108 3.99 0.14 0.49
C ALA A 108 3.19 0.71 1.67
N ASP A 109 2.54 -0.16 2.42
CA ASP A 109 2.02 0.21 3.75
C ASP A 109 3.13 -0.07 4.77
N LEU A 110 3.55 0.97 5.50
CA LEU A 110 4.62 0.89 6.50
C LEU A 110 4.04 1.04 7.91
N CYS A 111 4.65 0.37 8.87
CA CYS A 111 4.17 0.32 10.25
C CYS A 111 5.32 0.33 11.27
N THR A 112 5.00 0.45 12.55
CA THR A 112 5.99 0.17 13.60
C THR A 112 6.32 -1.32 13.65
N PRO A 113 7.53 -1.74 14.08
CA PRO A 113 7.97 -3.14 13.99
C PRO A 113 7.07 -4.19 14.67
N SER A 114 6.27 -3.78 15.67
CA SER A 114 5.36 -4.66 16.40
C SER A 114 3.90 -4.59 15.92
N ALA A 115 3.58 -3.74 14.95
CA ALA A 115 2.22 -3.55 14.47
C ALA A 115 1.83 -4.63 13.46
N ASP A 116 0.62 -5.16 13.63
CA ASP A 116 -0.02 -6.13 12.75
C ASP A 116 -1.09 -5.51 11.83
N ASP A 117 -1.35 -4.20 11.99
CA ASP A 117 -2.31 -3.43 11.20
C ASP A 117 -1.87 -1.96 11.08
N VAL A 118 -2.61 -1.18 10.28
CA VAL A 118 -2.42 0.26 10.12
C VAL A 118 -2.68 1.02 11.43
N GLU A 119 -1.82 1.99 11.72
CA GLU A 119 -1.88 2.75 12.96
C GLU A 119 -2.46 4.17 12.73
N PRO A 120 -3.60 4.55 13.36
CA PRO A 120 -4.24 5.85 13.13
C PRO A 120 -3.36 7.08 13.40
N LEU A 121 -2.31 6.94 14.22
CA LEU A 121 -1.38 8.00 14.58
C LEU A 121 0.06 7.67 14.16
N PHE A 122 0.24 6.85 13.12
CA PHE A 122 1.56 6.44 12.63
C PHE A 122 2.48 7.64 12.40
N HIS A 123 1.96 8.74 11.85
CA HIS A 123 2.70 9.98 11.59
C HIS A 123 3.31 10.65 12.84
N LYS A 124 2.87 10.29 14.06
CA LYS A 124 3.42 10.80 15.33
C LYS A 124 4.55 9.94 15.87
N THR A 125 4.70 8.71 15.38
CA THR A 125 5.77 7.79 15.78
C THR A 125 7.12 8.29 15.27
N PRO A 126 8.25 7.84 15.85
CA PRO A 126 9.57 8.11 15.28
C PRO A 126 9.68 7.71 13.80
N GLN A 127 9.09 6.57 13.42
CA GLN A 127 9.06 6.04 12.05
C GLN A 127 8.32 6.98 11.10
N GLY A 128 7.10 7.38 11.47
CA GLY A 128 6.30 8.30 10.65
C GLY A 128 6.99 9.65 10.46
N LYS A 129 7.59 10.20 11.52
CA LYS A 129 8.36 11.45 11.45
C LYS A 129 9.60 11.31 10.57
N TRP A 130 10.32 10.20 10.68
CA TRP A 130 11.50 9.93 9.85
C TRP A 130 11.10 9.85 8.36
N LEU A 131 10.02 9.13 8.04
CA LEU A 131 9.51 9.03 6.67
C LEU A 131 9.08 10.40 6.11
N CYS A 132 8.43 11.26 6.91
CA CYS A 132 8.11 12.63 6.50
C CYS A 132 9.34 13.42 6.05
N CYS A 133 10.49 13.20 6.69
CA CYS A 133 11.73 13.90 6.37
C CYS A 133 12.49 13.26 5.21
N HIS A 134 12.48 11.92 5.10
CA HIS A 134 13.47 11.20 4.27
C HIS A 134 12.88 10.36 3.14
N ALA A 135 11.59 10.01 3.14
CA ALA A 135 11.03 9.08 2.15
C ALA A 135 11.26 9.54 0.69
N HIS A 136 11.19 10.86 0.47
CA HIS A 136 11.39 11.48 -0.84
C HIS A 136 12.81 11.31 -1.40
N GLU A 137 13.82 11.17 -0.54
CA GLU A 137 15.22 10.92 -0.94
C GLU A 137 15.38 9.56 -1.63
N TYR A 138 14.45 8.63 -1.38
CA TYR A 138 14.42 7.28 -1.94
C TYR A 138 13.32 7.10 -2.99
N GLY A 139 12.70 8.19 -3.45
CA GLY A 139 11.67 8.15 -4.49
C GLY A 139 10.26 7.81 -3.99
N PHE A 140 10.00 7.85 -2.68
CA PHE A 140 8.67 7.65 -2.10
C PHE A 140 8.04 8.97 -1.67
N ILE A 141 6.72 9.05 -1.81
CA ILE A 141 5.91 10.14 -1.24
C ILE A 141 5.00 9.59 -0.15
N LEU A 142 4.68 10.42 0.84
CA LEU A 142 3.57 10.15 1.74
C LEU A 142 2.28 10.51 1.02
N ARG A 143 1.49 9.48 0.72
CA ARG A 143 0.33 9.56 -0.16
C ARG A 143 -0.98 9.76 0.60
#